data_AF-A0A2S9AL55-F1
#
_entry.id   AF-A0A2S9AL55-F1
#
_cell.length_a   1.000
_cell.length_b   1.000
_cell.length_c   1.000
_cell.angle_alpha   90.00
_cell.angle_beta   90.00
_cell.angle_gamma   90.00
#
_symmetry.space_group_name_H-M   'P 1'
#
loop_
_entity.id
_entity.type
_entity.pdbx_description
1 polymer ?
#
loop_
_entity_poly.entity_id
_entity_poly.type
_entity_poly.pdbx_seq_one_letter_code
_entity_poly.pdbx_strand_id
1 'polypeptide(L)'
;MVDAHDEEKPGRRRAWIILPILVAVIALAVAAAFIVPPLLSPAAQPDPTSTPTVPPRDIVDPDSPRPTETPSPAPSASDSPFAELSPVAPDATIVTSDEIDISLSRLEAVQGEATLAGETSGPAVRVTVRLVNAGSEPIDLEYVTVNAYSGKDRSPAGTVTQPGGVPFEGSLAPGDSAEGVYLFTIAEADREDVTITVDYLFGAQVAVFRGDLR
;
A
#
# COMPACT_ATOMS: atom_id res chain seq x y z
N MET A 1 23.57 -46.32 -46.39
CA MET A 1 22.13 -46.29 -46.11
C MET A 1 21.88 -44.90 -45.54
N VAL A 2 21.42 -44.01 -46.41
CA VAL A 2 21.22 -42.57 -46.18
C VAL A 2 19.72 -42.39 -46.05
N ASP A 3 19.25 -41.74 -44.98
CA ASP A 3 17.90 -41.17 -44.95
C ASP A 3 18.03 -39.70 -44.55
N ALA A 4 17.63 -38.86 -45.50
CA ALA A 4 17.45 -37.42 -45.41
C ALA A 4 16.17 -37.09 -46.18
N HIS A 5 15.49 -36.02 -45.75
CA HIS A 5 14.21 -35.45 -46.20
C HIS A 5 12.99 -35.97 -45.42
N ASP A 6 12.13 -35.14 -44.84
CA ASP A 6 11.47 -33.99 -45.49
C ASP A 6 11.29 -32.76 -44.56
N GLU A 7 11.74 -31.60 -45.04
CA GLU A 7 11.20 -30.28 -44.68
C GLU A 7 9.93 -30.05 -45.51
N GLU A 8 8.77 -30.02 -44.87
CA GLU A 8 7.50 -29.75 -45.54
C GLU A 8 7.31 -28.23 -45.76
N LYS A 9 7.61 -27.75 -46.98
CA LYS A 9 7.24 -26.40 -47.45
C LYS A 9 5.72 -26.30 -47.64
N PRO A 10 4.98 -25.42 -46.93
CA PRO A 10 3.55 -25.25 -47.18
C PRO A 10 3.33 -24.59 -48.55
N GLY A 11 2.65 -25.32 -49.43
CA GLY A 11 2.39 -24.93 -50.81
C GLY A 11 1.57 -23.65 -50.94
N ARG A 12 2.10 -22.71 -51.74
CA ARG A 12 1.51 -21.45 -52.26
C ARG A 12 0.10 -21.54 -52.89
N ARG A 13 -0.52 -22.72 -52.88
CA ARG A 13 -1.81 -23.03 -53.54
C ARG A 13 -3.01 -22.74 -52.63
N ARG A 14 -2.83 -22.71 -51.31
CA ARG A 14 -3.90 -22.47 -50.32
C ARG A 14 -4.12 -20.99 -49.99
N ALA A 15 -3.14 -20.13 -50.26
CA ALA A 15 -3.23 -18.69 -50.01
C ALA A 15 -4.14 -17.94 -51.03
N TRP A 16 -4.46 -18.54 -52.18
CA TRP A 16 -5.19 -17.85 -53.24
C TRP A 16 -6.72 -17.96 -53.15
N ILE A 17 -7.25 -18.80 -52.23
CA ILE A 17 -8.71 -18.97 -52.02
C ILE A 17 -9.22 -18.24 -50.75
N ILE A 18 -8.32 -17.87 -49.83
CA ILE A 18 -8.72 -17.18 -48.57
C ILE A 18 -8.99 -15.68 -48.80
N LEU A 19 -8.29 -15.05 -49.74
CA LEU A 19 -8.44 -13.63 -50.04
C LEU A 19 -9.84 -13.24 -50.60
N PRO A 20 -10.47 -13.97 -51.55
CA PRO A 20 -11.80 -13.59 -52.04
C PRO A 20 -12.91 -13.76 -51.00
N ILE A 21 -12.77 -14.71 -50.06
CA ILE A 21 -13.77 -14.95 -49.00
C ILE A 21 -13.75 -13.79 -47.99
N LEU A 22 -12.57 -13.29 -47.62
CA LEU A 22 -12.44 -12.14 -46.72
C LEU A 22 -13.02 -10.86 -47.34
N VAL A 23 -12.77 -10.63 -48.64
CA VAL A 23 -13.31 -9.47 -49.37
C VAL A 23 -14.84 -9.53 -49.48
N ALA A 24 -15.42 -10.72 -49.69
CA ALA A 24 -16.87 -10.90 -49.74
C ALA A 24 -17.54 -10.64 -48.37
N VAL A 25 -16.91 -11.04 -47.26
CA VAL A 25 -17.41 -10.78 -45.90
C VAL A 25 -17.36 -9.28 -45.55
N ILE A 26 -16.28 -8.59 -45.92
CA ILE A 26 -16.15 -7.15 -45.69
C ILE A 26 -17.15 -6.36 -46.54
N ALA A 27 -17.37 -6.76 -47.80
CA ALA A 27 -18.37 -6.11 -48.66
C ALA A 27 -19.81 -6.29 -48.14
N LEU A 28 -20.13 -7.47 -47.57
CA LEU A 28 -21.44 -7.73 -46.97
C LEU A 28 -21.65 -6.91 -45.68
N ALA A 29 -20.60 -6.71 -44.88
CA ALA A 29 -20.65 -5.88 -43.68
C ALA A 29 -20.84 -4.38 -43.99
N VAL A 30 -20.21 -3.88 -45.07
CA VAL A 30 -20.38 -2.48 -45.51
C VAL A 30 -21.77 -2.26 -46.13
N ALA A 31 -22.31 -3.23 -46.86
CA ALA A 31 -23.67 -3.13 -47.41
C ALA A 31 -24.77 -3.14 -46.33
N ALA A 32 -24.58 -3.89 -45.23
CA ALA A 32 -25.51 -3.91 -44.11
C ALA A 32 -25.56 -2.58 -43.33
N ALA A 33 -24.47 -1.82 -43.32
CA ALA A 33 -24.40 -0.51 -42.65
C ALA A 33 -25.15 0.61 -43.39
N PHE A 34 -25.52 0.42 -44.67
CA PHE A 34 -26.18 1.45 -45.49
C PHE A 34 -27.70 1.29 -45.63
N ILE A 35 -28.33 0.29 -44.99
CA ILE A 35 -29.78 0.01 -45.07
C ILE A 35 -30.45 0.16 -43.70
N VAL A 36 -30.09 1.19 -42.93
CA VAL A 36 -30.85 1.61 -41.75
C VAL A 36 -31.18 3.09 -41.90
N PRO A 37 -32.47 3.47 -41.99
CA PRO A 37 -32.85 4.87 -42.16
C PRO A 37 -32.48 5.68 -40.91
N PRO A 38 -32.05 6.95 -41.06
CA PRO A 38 -31.80 7.79 -39.91
C PRO A 38 -33.15 8.20 -39.30
N LEU A 39 -33.50 7.61 -38.16
CA LEU A 39 -34.53 8.16 -37.28
C LEU A 39 -33.94 9.38 -36.56
N LEU A 40 -33.88 10.51 -37.26
CA LEU A 40 -33.65 11.82 -36.63
C LEU A 40 -34.93 12.23 -35.90
N SER A 41 -35.12 11.70 -34.69
CA SER A 41 -35.88 12.40 -33.67
C SER A 41 -34.99 13.53 -33.14
N PRO A 42 -35.44 14.80 -33.11
CA PRO A 42 -34.73 15.81 -32.34
C PRO A 42 -34.79 15.37 -30.87
N ALA A 43 -33.65 14.92 -30.33
CA ALA A 43 -33.49 14.75 -28.90
C ALA A 43 -33.73 16.13 -28.29
N ALA A 44 -34.75 16.22 -27.43
CA ALA A 44 -34.93 17.37 -26.56
C ALA A 44 -33.61 17.57 -25.81
N GLN A 45 -32.94 18.68 -26.11
CA GLN A 45 -31.74 19.09 -25.40
C GLN A 45 -32.14 19.24 -23.92
N PRO A 46 -31.56 18.49 -22.98
CA PRO A 46 -31.81 18.78 -21.58
C PRO A 46 -31.26 20.17 -21.31
N ASP A 47 -32.15 21.11 -21.00
CA ASP A 47 -31.75 22.39 -20.44
C ASP A 47 -30.90 22.11 -19.20
N PRO A 48 -29.67 22.62 -19.08
CA PRO A 48 -28.95 22.60 -17.82
C PRO A 48 -29.64 23.59 -16.87
N THR A 49 -30.78 23.18 -16.32
CA THR A 49 -31.33 23.82 -15.12
C THR A 49 -30.60 23.19 -13.93
N SER A 50 -29.33 23.54 -13.78
CA SER A 50 -28.67 23.45 -12.48
C SER A 50 -29.23 24.58 -11.62
N THR A 51 -30.43 24.39 -11.08
CA THR A 51 -30.81 25.13 -9.89
C THR A 51 -29.83 24.68 -8.82
N PRO A 52 -29.02 25.57 -8.23
CA PRO A 52 -28.22 25.18 -7.07
C PRO A 52 -29.19 24.66 -6.02
N THR A 53 -29.09 23.37 -5.67
CA THR A 53 -29.69 22.87 -4.45
C THR A 53 -28.99 23.59 -3.32
N VAL A 54 -29.62 24.66 -2.81
CA VAL A 54 -29.23 25.26 -1.54
C VAL A 54 -29.37 24.15 -0.51
N PRO A 55 -28.30 23.72 0.16
CA PRO A 55 -28.43 22.76 1.24
C PRO A 55 -29.41 23.35 2.28
N PRO A 56 -30.31 22.56 2.86
CA PRO A 56 -31.17 23.05 3.94
C PRO A 56 -30.27 23.69 5.01
N ARG A 57 -30.49 24.98 5.28
CA ARG A 57 -29.78 25.74 6.34
C ARG A 57 -30.36 25.47 7.73
N ASP A 58 -31.24 24.48 7.87
CA ASP A 58 -31.87 24.12 9.14
C ASP A 58 -30.95 23.26 10.03
N ILE A 59 -29.66 23.60 10.07
CA ILE A 59 -28.70 22.97 10.97
C ILE A 59 -28.09 24.10 11.78
N VAL A 60 -28.71 24.32 12.95
CA VAL A 60 -28.28 25.21 14.04
C VAL A 60 -28.58 26.69 13.80
N ASP A 61 -29.49 27.23 14.61
CA ASP A 61 -29.63 28.67 14.84
C ASP A 61 -28.29 29.21 15.37
N PRO A 62 -27.59 30.11 14.65
CA PRO A 62 -26.27 30.60 15.04
C PRO A 62 -26.28 31.38 16.37
N ASP A 63 -27.47 31.78 16.85
CA ASP A 63 -27.66 32.45 18.15
C ASP A 63 -28.07 31.49 19.29
N SER A 64 -28.21 30.18 19.01
CA SER A 64 -28.46 29.21 20.08
C SER A 64 -27.23 29.06 20.99
N PRO A 65 -27.38 29.12 22.32
CA PRO A 65 -26.27 28.94 23.24
C PRO A 65 -25.67 27.54 23.04
N ARG A 66 -24.36 27.49 22.78
CA ARG A 66 -23.62 26.23 22.68
C ARG A 66 -23.74 25.49 24.02
N PRO A 67 -24.03 24.17 24.02
CA PRO A 67 -23.93 23.36 25.23
C PRO A 67 -22.55 23.57 25.85
N THR A 68 -22.53 24.07 27.08
CA THR A 68 -21.29 24.19 27.85
C THR A 68 -21.10 22.87 28.57
N GLU A 69 -20.32 21.97 27.97
CA GLU A 69 -19.86 20.79 28.70
C GLU A 69 -18.69 21.21 29.58
N THR A 70 -18.78 20.91 30.88
CA THR A 70 -17.63 21.00 31.78
C THR A 70 -16.60 19.98 31.29
N PRO A 71 -15.36 20.40 30.97
CA PRO A 71 -14.34 19.44 30.53
C PRO A 71 -14.14 18.40 31.63
N SER A 72 -14.36 17.13 31.30
CA SER A 72 -13.96 16.02 32.16
C SER A 72 -12.45 16.14 32.37
N PRO A 73 -11.94 15.99 33.60
CA PRO A 73 -10.51 15.98 33.81
C PRO A 73 -9.89 14.90 32.92
N ALA A 74 -8.82 15.27 32.21
CA ALA A 74 -8.05 14.31 31.43
C ALA A 74 -7.63 13.16 32.36
N PRO A 75 -7.70 11.90 31.90
CA PRO A 75 -7.17 10.80 32.68
C PRO A 75 -5.73 11.11 33.07
N SER A 76 -5.39 10.87 34.34
CA SER A 76 -4.02 11.00 34.81
C SER A 76 -3.11 10.21 33.88
N ALA A 77 -2.02 10.84 33.42
CA ALA A 77 -1.01 10.16 32.61
C ALA A 77 -0.49 8.95 33.41
N SER A 78 -0.92 7.75 33.03
CA SER A 78 -0.29 6.50 33.45
C SER A 78 1.18 6.51 33.03
N ASP A 79 2.02 5.74 33.72
CA ASP A 79 3.40 5.46 33.31
C ASP A 79 3.47 5.24 31.79
N SER A 80 4.38 5.95 31.13
CA SER A 80 4.35 6.21 29.70
C SER A 80 4.17 4.94 28.87
N PRO A 81 3.00 4.72 28.23
CA PRO A 81 2.70 3.48 27.48
C PRO A 81 3.53 3.31 26.20
N PHE A 82 4.53 4.18 26.00
CA PHE A 82 5.42 4.23 24.85
C PHE A 82 6.89 4.32 25.28
N ALA A 83 7.24 3.73 26.42
CA ALA A 83 8.64 3.68 26.86
C ALA A 83 9.49 2.97 25.80
N GLU A 84 10.55 3.63 25.32
CA GLU A 84 11.44 3.08 24.30
C GLU A 84 12.61 2.31 24.92
N LEU A 85 12.96 1.18 24.31
CA LEU A 85 14.24 0.53 24.57
C LEU A 85 15.41 1.39 24.07
N SER A 86 16.59 1.16 24.64
CA SER A 86 17.81 1.80 24.14
C SER A 86 18.04 1.40 22.68
N PRO A 87 18.30 2.37 21.77
CA PRO A 87 18.49 2.07 20.36
C PRO A 87 19.64 1.09 20.10
N VAL A 88 19.42 0.14 19.19
CA VAL A 88 20.45 -0.78 18.69
C VAL A 88 20.73 -0.56 17.21
N ALA A 89 21.80 -1.17 16.69
CA ALA A 89 22.12 -1.12 15.27
C ALA A 89 21.06 -1.86 14.41
N PRO A 90 20.86 -1.48 13.12
CA PRO A 90 19.83 -2.09 12.28
C PRO A 90 19.98 -3.60 12.04
N ASP A 91 21.19 -4.14 12.15
CA ASP A 91 21.52 -5.57 11.99
C ASP A 91 21.42 -6.37 13.30
N ALA A 92 21.14 -5.70 14.42
CA ALA A 92 20.98 -6.36 15.71
C ALA A 92 19.61 -7.03 15.86
N THR A 93 19.50 -7.87 16.89
CA THR A 93 18.23 -8.42 17.36
C THR A 93 17.94 -7.85 18.75
N ILE A 94 16.72 -7.37 18.97
CA ILE A 94 16.22 -6.97 20.28
C ILE A 94 15.44 -8.15 20.85
N VAL A 95 15.74 -8.53 22.10
CA VAL A 95 14.93 -9.47 22.88
C VAL A 95 14.20 -8.67 23.94
N THR A 96 12.87 -8.71 23.92
CA THR A 96 12.05 -7.95 24.87
C THR A 96 11.92 -8.67 26.22
N SER A 97 11.31 -8.01 27.21
CA SER A 97 11.01 -8.64 28.50
C SER A 97 10.02 -9.80 28.41
N ASP A 98 9.21 -9.84 27.34
CA ASP A 98 8.19 -10.86 27.08
C ASP A 98 8.71 -11.98 26.18
N GLU A 99 10.04 -12.10 26.04
CA GLU A 99 10.72 -13.11 25.22
C GLU A 99 10.34 -13.04 23.72
N ILE A 100 10.19 -11.82 23.20
CA ILE A 100 9.93 -11.59 21.78
C ILE A 100 11.23 -11.11 21.11
N ASP A 101 11.68 -11.85 20.10
CA ASP A 101 12.83 -11.45 19.30
C ASP A 101 12.36 -10.60 18.12
N ILE A 102 12.87 -9.37 18.02
CA ILE A 102 12.55 -8.42 16.96
C ILE A 102 13.84 -8.11 16.21
N SER A 103 13.78 -8.21 14.87
CA SER A 103 14.94 -7.93 14.00
C SER A 103 14.49 -7.32 12.67
N LEU A 104 15.39 -6.57 12.03
CA LEU A 104 15.20 -6.11 10.65
C LEU A 104 15.89 -7.13 9.72
N SER A 105 15.15 -8.14 9.25
CA SER A 105 15.73 -9.25 8.49
C SER A 105 16.19 -8.84 7.09
N ARG A 106 15.67 -7.73 6.56
CA ARG A 106 16.07 -7.18 5.27
C ARG A 106 15.85 -5.68 5.18
N LEU A 107 16.79 -5.00 4.54
CA LEU A 107 16.76 -3.56 4.24
C LEU A 107 17.12 -3.39 2.76
N GLU A 108 16.25 -2.72 2.00
CA GLU A 108 16.44 -2.53 0.55
C GLU A 108 16.12 -1.10 0.14
N ALA A 109 17.00 -0.47 -0.63
CA ALA A 109 16.69 0.74 -1.36
C ALA A 109 15.72 0.42 -2.51
N VAL A 110 14.56 1.09 -2.55
CA VAL A 110 13.56 0.94 -3.60
C VAL A 110 13.04 2.29 -4.07
N GLN A 111 12.37 2.30 -5.22
CA GLN A 111 11.59 3.45 -5.68
C GLN A 111 10.14 3.25 -5.24
N GLY A 112 9.70 4.02 -4.25
CA GLY A 112 8.33 3.99 -3.75
C GLY A 112 7.34 4.58 -4.74
N GLU A 113 6.17 3.94 -4.85
CA GLU A 113 5.08 4.34 -5.73
C GLU A 113 3.84 4.69 -4.89
N ALA A 114 3.33 5.91 -5.05
CA ALA A 114 2.07 6.32 -4.47
C ALA A 114 0.90 5.71 -5.25
N THR A 115 0.10 4.90 -4.55
CA THR A 115 -1.11 4.24 -5.05
C THR A 115 -2.34 4.56 -4.20
N LEU A 116 -2.14 4.97 -2.95
CA LEU A 116 -3.18 5.35 -2.01
C LEU A 116 -3.18 6.85 -1.71
N ALA A 117 -4.29 7.35 -1.19
CA ALA A 117 -4.41 8.74 -0.77
C ALA A 117 -3.44 9.04 0.39
N GLY A 118 -2.69 10.13 0.27
CA GLY A 118 -1.68 10.52 1.27
C GLY A 118 -0.28 9.96 1.02
N GLU A 119 -0.13 8.96 0.15
CA GLU A 119 1.18 8.47 -0.27
C GLU A 119 1.89 9.46 -1.20
N THR A 120 3.22 9.46 -1.19
CA THR A 120 4.05 10.27 -2.10
C THR A 120 5.13 9.38 -2.70
N SER A 121 5.23 9.34 -4.04
CA SER A 121 6.27 8.58 -4.73
C SER A 121 7.65 9.20 -4.51
N GLY A 122 8.69 8.37 -4.40
CA GLY A 122 10.05 8.83 -4.17
C GLY A 122 11.00 7.72 -3.74
N PRO A 123 12.30 8.02 -3.56
CA PRO A 123 13.23 7.09 -2.95
C PRO A 123 12.69 6.60 -1.60
N ALA A 124 12.70 5.28 -1.40
CA ALA A 124 12.20 4.65 -0.20
C ALA A 124 13.16 3.55 0.29
N VAL A 125 13.00 3.18 1.55
CA VAL A 125 13.64 2.00 2.14
C VAL A 125 12.53 0.99 2.44
N ARG A 126 12.66 -0.21 1.87
CA ARG A 126 11.83 -1.37 2.18
C ARG A 126 12.48 -2.15 3.32
N VAL A 127 11.75 -2.28 4.42
CA VAL A 127 12.18 -2.91 5.66
C VAL A 127 11.35 -4.17 5.87
N THR A 128 11.99 -5.32 5.92
CA THR A 128 11.36 -6.56 6.40
C THR A 128 11.66 -6.68 7.88
N VAL A 129 10.62 -6.59 8.70
CA VAL A 129 10.67 -6.81 10.14
C VAL A 129 10.31 -8.26 10.41
N ARG A 130 11.10 -8.94 11.24
CA ARG A 130 10.85 -10.32 11.67
C ARG A 130 10.62 -10.36 13.17
N LEU A 131 9.52 -10.99 13.57
CA LEU A 131 9.18 -11.29 14.96
C LEU A 131 9.30 -12.79 15.19
N VAL A 132 9.90 -13.19 16.32
CA VAL A 132 9.83 -14.56 16.86
C VAL A 132 9.22 -14.48 18.24
N ASN A 133 8.17 -15.27 18.47
CA ASN A 133 7.53 -15.35 19.77
C ASN A 133 8.16 -16.51 20.55
N ALA A 134 9.19 -16.25 21.35
CA ALA A 134 9.77 -17.26 22.24
C ALA A 134 9.07 -17.35 23.60
N GLY A 135 8.14 -16.42 23.88
CA GLY A 135 7.30 -16.41 25.06
C GLY A 135 6.16 -17.43 25.01
N SER A 136 5.19 -17.26 25.92
CA SER A 136 4.11 -18.24 26.14
C SER A 136 2.71 -17.77 25.71
N GLU A 137 2.55 -16.51 25.35
CA GLU A 137 1.25 -15.93 24.96
C GLU A 137 1.23 -15.60 23.46
N PRO A 138 0.10 -15.79 22.76
CA PRO A 138 -0.01 -15.38 21.36
C PRO A 138 0.01 -13.85 21.24
N ILE A 139 0.63 -13.35 20.17
CA ILE A 139 0.61 -11.92 19.82
C ILE A 139 -0.43 -11.70 18.73
N ASP A 140 -1.24 -10.65 18.88
CA ASP A 140 -2.07 -10.15 17.79
C ASP A 140 -1.23 -9.24 16.88
N LEU A 141 -0.98 -9.71 15.66
CA LEU A 141 -0.11 -9.03 14.71
C LEU A 141 -0.77 -7.77 14.13
N GLU A 142 -2.09 -7.62 14.23
CA GLU A 142 -2.83 -6.44 13.78
C GLU A 142 -2.53 -5.20 14.64
N TYR A 143 -2.01 -5.37 15.85
CA TYR A 143 -1.59 -4.27 16.71
C TYR A 143 -0.12 -3.86 16.51
N VAL A 144 0.64 -4.58 15.69
CA VAL A 144 2.04 -4.26 15.45
C VAL A 144 2.14 -3.01 14.57
N THR A 145 2.74 -1.96 15.11
CA THR A 145 2.99 -0.70 14.41
C THR A 145 4.48 -0.51 14.17
N VAL A 146 4.85 -0.21 12.93
CA VAL A 146 6.23 0.09 12.54
C VAL A 146 6.29 1.52 12.01
N ASN A 147 7.14 2.35 12.61
CA ASN A 147 7.37 3.73 12.17
C ASN A 147 8.84 3.94 11.81
N ALA A 148 9.10 4.93 10.95
CA ALA A 148 10.44 5.35 10.60
C ALA A 148 10.60 6.86 10.74
N TYR A 149 11.81 7.28 11.12
CA TYR A 149 12.18 8.66 11.32
C TYR A 149 13.59 8.91 10.79
N SER A 150 13.87 10.10 10.26
CA SER A 150 15.20 10.49 9.81
C SER A 150 15.79 11.63 10.65
N GLY A 151 17.11 11.57 10.79
CA GLY A 151 17.94 12.58 11.45
C GLY A 151 17.75 12.67 12.97
N LYS A 152 18.57 13.51 13.59
CA LYS A 152 18.60 13.74 15.05
C LYS A 152 17.26 14.18 15.64
N ASP A 153 16.46 14.91 14.86
CA ASP A 153 15.19 15.48 15.32
C ASP A 153 14.02 14.50 15.13
N ARG A 154 14.29 13.28 14.64
CA ARG A 154 13.30 12.24 14.31
C ARG A 154 12.16 12.80 13.45
N SER A 155 12.51 13.38 12.30
CA SER A 155 11.49 13.78 11.33
C SER A 155 10.76 12.52 10.85
N PRO A 156 9.42 12.44 10.96
CA PRO A 156 8.69 11.27 10.49
C PRO A 156 8.91 11.04 9.00
N ALA A 157 9.18 9.78 8.63
CA ALA A 157 9.19 9.37 7.23
C ALA A 157 7.76 9.16 6.74
N GLY A 158 7.51 9.45 5.46
CA GLY A 158 6.26 9.05 4.83
C GLY A 158 6.22 7.54 4.61
N THR A 159 5.04 7.00 4.33
CA THR A 159 4.85 5.58 4.01
C THR A 159 4.32 5.41 2.60
N VAL A 160 4.67 4.27 1.99
CA VAL A 160 4.11 3.80 0.71
C VAL A 160 3.88 2.30 0.81
N THR A 161 2.93 1.78 0.03
CA THR A 161 2.63 0.35 0.00
C THR A 161 3.26 -0.37 -1.21
N GLN A 162 3.71 0.36 -2.22
CA GLN A 162 4.35 -0.20 -3.41
C GLN A 162 5.80 0.27 -3.58
N PRO A 163 6.70 -0.61 -4.07
CA PRO A 163 6.45 -2.01 -4.47
C PRO A 163 6.56 -3.03 -3.32
N GLY A 164 5.51 -3.84 -3.15
CA GLY A 164 5.57 -5.06 -2.34
C GLY A 164 5.54 -4.88 -0.82
N GLY A 165 4.83 -3.85 -0.34
CA GLY A 165 4.47 -3.75 1.08
C GLY A 165 3.47 -4.85 1.46
N VAL A 166 3.75 -5.53 2.56
CA VAL A 166 2.94 -6.63 3.10
C VAL A 166 3.02 -6.51 4.63
N PRO A 167 2.17 -5.69 5.27
CA PRO A 167 2.22 -5.52 6.72
C PRO A 167 1.88 -6.82 7.44
N PHE A 168 2.17 -6.87 8.74
CA PHE A 168 1.77 -7.94 9.63
C PHE A 168 0.23 -8.13 9.63
N GLU A 169 -0.22 -9.38 9.65
CA GLU A 169 -1.64 -9.76 9.74
C GLU A 169 -1.81 -11.03 10.60
N GLY A 170 -2.97 -11.18 11.25
CA GLY A 170 -3.34 -12.39 11.98
C GLY A 170 -2.75 -12.46 13.39
N SER A 171 -2.40 -13.66 13.85
CA SER A 171 -1.84 -13.88 15.19
C SER A 171 -0.60 -14.76 15.13
N LEU A 172 0.38 -14.44 15.97
CA LEU A 172 1.64 -15.14 16.11
C LEU A 172 1.64 -16.00 17.37
N ALA A 173 1.54 -17.32 17.19
CA ALA A 173 1.54 -18.27 18.30
C ALA A 173 2.92 -18.39 18.97
N PRO A 174 2.97 -18.86 20.24
CA PRO A 174 4.22 -19.23 20.90
C PRO A 174 5.04 -20.23 20.08
N GLY A 175 6.33 -19.96 19.93
CA GLY A 175 7.30 -20.75 19.16
C GLY A 175 7.36 -20.44 17.66
N ASP A 176 6.42 -19.64 17.14
CA ASP A 176 6.36 -19.31 15.72
C ASP A 176 7.12 -18.00 15.39
N SER A 177 7.27 -17.74 14.09
CA SER A 177 7.79 -16.47 13.59
C SER A 177 6.95 -15.92 12.45
N ALA A 178 6.87 -14.59 12.35
CA ALA A 178 6.22 -13.88 11.25
C ALA A 178 7.13 -12.79 10.68
N GLU A 179 6.88 -12.40 9.44
CA GLU A 179 7.52 -11.26 8.78
C GLU A 179 6.49 -10.26 8.26
N GLY A 180 6.82 -8.97 8.37
CA GLY A 180 6.06 -7.86 7.82
C GLY A 180 6.99 -6.95 7.02
N VAL A 181 6.53 -6.49 5.87
CA VAL A 181 7.28 -5.67 4.92
C VAL A 181 6.68 -4.27 4.84
N TYR A 182 7.47 -3.28 5.25
CA TYR A 182 7.07 -1.88 5.34
C TYR A 182 7.97 -1.02 4.45
N LEU A 183 7.42 0.00 3.78
CA LEU A 183 8.20 0.92 2.97
C LEU A 183 8.06 2.35 3.49
N PHE A 184 9.21 2.99 3.70
CA PHE A 184 9.29 4.35 4.19
C PHE A 184 9.97 5.26 3.17
N THR A 185 9.34 6.38 2.84
CA THR A 185 9.91 7.37 1.91
C THR A 185 10.98 8.18 2.62
N ILE A 186 12.23 7.87 2.30
CA ILE A 186 13.43 8.47 2.89
C ILE A 186 14.39 8.76 1.73
N ALA A 187 14.67 10.05 1.53
CA ALA A 187 15.62 10.50 0.52
C ALA A 187 17.00 9.88 0.81
N GLU A 188 17.76 9.55 -0.23
CA GLU A 188 19.06 8.86 -0.08
C GLU A 188 20.06 9.62 0.82
N ALA A 189 20.00 10.95 0.78
CA ALA A 189 20.81 11.82 1.62
C ALA A 189 20.53 11.62 3.12
N ASP A 190 19.28 11.30 3.48
CA ASP A 190 18.82 11.23 4.88
C ASP A 190 18.92 9.82 5.49
N ARG A 191 19.50 8.86 4.75
CA ARG A 191 19.57 7.45 5.19
C ARG A 191 20.69 7.11 6.17
N GLU A 192 21.57 8.05 6.47
CA GLU A 192 22.69 7.85 7.41
C GLU A 192 22.29 7.76 8.88
N ASP A 193 21.15 8.34 9.23
CA ASP A 193 20.64 8.39 10.59
C ASP A 193 19.13 8.15 10.55
N VAL A 194 18.74 6.89 10.38
CA VAL A 194 17.34 6.49 10.40
C VAL A 194 17.05 5.76 11.69
N THR A 195 15.90 6.08 12.30
CA THR A 195 15.34 5.34 13.43
C THR A 195 14.10 4.58 12.97
N ILE A 196 14.07 3.26 13.15
CA ILE A 196 12.90 2.41 12.99
C ILE A 196 12.40 2.01 14.38
N THR A 197 11.12 2.21 14.65
CA THR A 197 10.48 1.78 15.89
C THR A 197 9.46 0.69 15.61
N VAL A 198 9.44 -0.36 16.43
CA VAL A 198 8.47 -1.45 16.37
C VAL A 198 7.74 -1.51 17.71
N ASP A 199 6.47 -1.15 17.70
CA ASP A 199 5.54 -1.30 18.82
C ASP A 199 4.70 -2.55 18.56
N TYR A 200 4.89 -3.61 19.35
CA TYR A 200 4.31 -4.94 19.07
C TYR A 200 3.17 -5.31 20.03
N LEU A 201 3.04 -4.62 21.16
CA LEU A 201 2.06 -4.95 22.19
C LEU A 201 1.81 -3.72 23.08
N PHE A 202 0.53 -3.43 23.34
CA PHE A 202 0.17 -2.31 24.20
C PHE A 202 0.77 -2.44 25.61
N GLY A 203 1.50 -1.41 26.04
CA GLY A 203 2.16 -1.38 27.35
C GLY A 203 3.53 -2.07 27.40
N ALA A 204 3.94 -2.75 26.33
CA ALA A 204 5.32 -3.19 26.17
C ALA A 204 6.24 -2.00 25.82
N GLN A 205 7.54 -2.19 26.00
CA GLN A 205 8.51 -1.20 25.56
C GLN A 205 8.69 -1.26 24.04
N VAL A 206 8.77 -0.09 23.40
CA VAL A 206 8.95 0.04 21.96
C VAL A 206 10.38 -0.33 21.58
N ALA A 207 10.54 -1.27 20.64
CA ALA A 207 11.83 -1.65 20.11
C ALA A 207 12.37 -0.59 19.15
N VAL A 208 13.65 -0.20 19.29
CA VAL A 208 14.24 0.91 18.53
C VAL A 208 15.53 0.46 17.84
N PHE A 209 15.52 0.55 16.51
CA PHE A 209 16.70 0.35 15.66
C PHE A 209 17.14 1.71 15.13
N ARG A 210 18.42 2.03 15.20
CA ARG A 210 18.95 3.30 14.68
C ARG A 210 20.29 3.12 14.00
N GLY A 211 20.45 3.67 12.80
CA GLY A 211 21.71 3.65 12.07
C GLY A 211 21.57 4.02 10.60
N ASP A 212 22.62 3.72 9.84
CA ASP A 212 22.69 3.90 8.40
C ASP A 212 21.92 2.77 7.67
N LEU A 213 21.07 3.14 6.71
CA LEU A 213 20.26 2.23 5.88
C LEU A 213 20.57 2.33 4.38
N ARG A 214 21.76 2.80 4.01
CA ARG A 214 22.22 2.87 2.60
C ARG A 214 22.61 1.52 2.02
#